data_AF-A0A7S3YL63-F1
#
_entry.id   AF-A0A7S3YL63-F1
#
_cell.length_a   1.000
_cell.length_b   1.000
_cell.length_c   1.000
_cell.angle_alpha   90.00
_cell.angle_beta   90.00
_cell.angle_gamma   90.00
#
_symmetry.space_group_name_H-M   'P 1'
#
loop_
_entity.id
_entity.type
_entity.pdbx_description
1 polymer ?
#
loop_
_entity_poly.entity_id
_entity_poly.type
_entity_poly.pdbx_seq_one_letter_code
_entity_poly.pdbx_strand_id
1 'polypeptide(L)'
;MLGDFAKPRLLAVSKAQTLSGKAANPSGLFLARKVSAKIKAALGLEELKFGMTGAAPIQVHTLEYFGSLGINIKEVYGMSECSATTTISTEETHEWGSCGYPMPGIEFKVLRQGPDGAYTEAKRAANLFNATEEEQGELCFRGRHIMMGYLANPDSEGDGGSEWAKKKNMSAIDEQGWLHSGDKGCIDAKGMIKITGRYKELIIGAGGENVAPVPIESNVKKLQPAVSNIMMVGDKKKFIIALVTLKVKGATGELAGTNILAPAAQLVEGIETVEQAMESKEYVAKIWDAIQKTNNNHAVVTKGAASIKRFTIIPKDFSVEGSELTSTLKLKRSVVQKKYHDAVEKLYDAKVGRNDFFVKCFDTEKVEAQKVA
;
A
#
# COMPACT_ATOMS: atom_id res chain seq x y z
N MET A 1 7.38 -6.26 30.05
CA MET A 1 8.69 -6.10 30.72
C MET A 1 9.88 -6.57 29.87
N LEU A 2 10.07 -7.87 29.58
CA LEU A 2 11.25 -8.33 28.81
C LEU A 2 11.21 -7.94 27.32
N GLY A 3 10.03 -7.95 26.70
CA GLY A 3 9.84 -7.49 25.33
C GLY A 3 10.13 -5.99 25.17
N ASP A 4 9.66 -5.18 26.11
CA ASP A 4 9.88 -3.72 26.13
C ASP A 4 11.35 -3.36 26.35
N PHE A 5 12.11 -4.23 27.02
CA PHE A 5 13.56 -4.12 27.12
C PHE A 5 14.28 -4.47 25.80
N ALA A 6 13.89 -5.59 25.16
CA ALA A 6 14.62 -6.14 24.02
C ALA A 6 14.33 -5.40 22.70
N LYS A 7 13.05 -5.07 22.44
CA LYS A 7 12.59 -4.53 21.15
C LYS A 7 13.30 -3.23 20.73
N PRO A 8 13.41 -2.18 21.58
CA PRO A 8 14.06 -0.93 21.17
C PRO A 8 15.54 -1.12 20.85
N ARG A 9 16.22 -2.02 21.57
CA ARG A 9 17.66 -2.31 21.37
C ARG A 9 17.91 -3.01 20.05
N LEU A 10 17.12 -4.04 19.74
CA LEU A 10 17.23 -4.76 18.47
C LEU A 10 16.83 -3.86 17.30
N LEU A 11 15.79 -3.04 17.45
CA LEU A 11 15.39 -2.07 16.45
C LEU A 11 16.51 -1.06 16.16
N ALA A 12 17.23 -0.58 17.18
CA ALA A 12 18.38 0.31 16.99
C ALA A 12 19.51 -0.37 16.19
N VAL A 13 19.75 -1.67 16.42
CA VAL A 13 20.72 -2.45 15.62
C VAL A 13 20.26 -2.56 14.18
N SER A 14 19.01 -2.97 13.94
CA SER A 14 18.45 -3.09 12.58
C SER A 14 18.49 -1.76 11.82
N LYS A 15 18.12 -0.65 12.46
CA LYS A 15 18.20 0.69 11.85
C LYS A 15 19.62 1.16 11.54
N ALA A 16 20.63 0.63 12.22
CA ALA A 16 22.02 0.94 11.93
C ALA A 16 22.59 0.11 10.77
N GLN A 17 21.95 -1.01 10.42
CA GLN A 17 22.40 -1.93 9.38
C GLN A 17 21.90 -1.58 7.97
N THR A 18 20.97 -0.64 7.83
CA THR A 18 20.32 -0.28 6.56
C THR A 18 21.32 0.17 5.47
N LEU A 19 22.22 1.11 5.74
CA LEU A 19 23.11 1.68 4.71
C LEU A 19 24.59 1.57 5.07
N SER A 20 25.16 0.36 5.05
CA SER A 20 26.59 0.13 5.37
C SER A 20 27.04 0.81 6.68
N GLY A 21 26.11 0.99 7.61
CA GLY A 21 26.33 1.73 8.85
C GLY A 21 27.18 0.95 9.83
N LYS A 22 27.88 1.66 10.73
CA LYS A 22 28.60 1.02 11.84
C LYS A 22 27.61 0.22 12.69
N ALA A 23 27.93 -1.04 12.96
CA ALA A 23 27.10 -1.89 13.80
C ALA A 23 26.83 -1.21 15.15
N ALA A 24 25.55 -0.95 15.46
CA ALA A 24 25.18 -0.47 16.79
C ALA A 24 25.34 -1.59 17.81
N ASN A 25 25.92 -1.29 18.97
CA ASN A 25 26.08 -2.26 20.06
C ASN A 25 25.49 -1.70 21.37
N PRO A 26 24.14 -1.62 21.48
CA PRO A 26 23.49 -1.08 22.67
C PRO A 26 23.75 -1.96 23.90
N SER A 27 23.77 -1.33 25.08
CA SER A 27 23.97 -2.06 26.35
C SER A 27 22.89 -3.14 26.54
N GLY A 28 23.32 -4.35 26.92
CA GLY A 28 22.41 -5.49 27.12
C GLY A 28 21.94 -6.18 25.84
N LEU A 29 22.58 -5.94 24.68
CA LEU A 29 22.25 -6.58 23.40
C LEU A 29 22.21 -8.12 23.49
N PHE A 30 23.13 -8.74 24.24
CA PHE A 30 23.14 -10.20 24.43
C PHE A 30 21.84 -10.72 25.07
N LEU A 31 21.35 -10.04 26.10
CA LEU A 31 20.10 -10.40 26.77
C LEU A 31 18.90 -10.14 25.84
N ALA A 32 18.92 -9.03 25.09
CA ALA A 32 17.90 -8.73 24.09
C ALA A 32 17.81 -9.82 23.01
N ARG A 33 18.94 -10.32 22.52
CA ARG A 33 19.01 -11.44 21.56
C ARG A 33 18.43 -12.73 22.14
N LYS A 34 18.70 -13.06 23.42
CA LYS A 34 18.09 -14.23 24.08
C LYS A 34 16.57 -14.12 24.20
N VAL A 35 16.05 -12.93 24.53
CA VAL A 35 14.60 -12.70 24.59
C VAL A 35 13.98 -12.85 23.20
N SER A 36 14.56 -12.21 22.17
CA SER A 36 14.11 -12.36 20.78
C SER A 36 14.14 -13.82 20.31
N ALA A 37 15.18 -14.60 20.65
CA ALA A 37 15.26 -16.01 20.25
C ALA A 37 14.05 -16.82 20.72
N LYS A 38 13.55 -16.59 21.94
CA LYS A 38 12.32 -17.24 22.43
C LYS A 38 11.08 -16.80 21.66
N ILE A 39 10.98 -15.51 21.32
CA ILE A 39 9.86 -14.99 20.52
C ILE A 39 9.88 -15.58 19.11
N LYS A 40 11.06 -15.63 18.47
CA LYS A 40 11.23 -16.24 17.15
C LYS A 40 10.85 -17.72 17.17
N ALA A 41 11.30 -18.48 18.18
CA ALA A 41 10.91 -19.88 18.36
C ALA A 41 9.38 -20.06 18.51
N ALA A 42 8.73 -19.21 19.30
CA ALA A 42 7.28 -19.25 19.46
C ALA A 42 6.51 -18.91 18.16
N LEU A 43 7.14 -18.17 17.25
CA LEU A 43 6.59 -17.82 15.93
C LEU A 43 7.01 -18.80 14.82
N GLY A 44 7.85 -19.81 15.11
CA GLY A 44 8.40 -20.72 14.10
C GLY A 44 9.45 -20.08 13.18
N LEU A 45 10.13 -19.03 13.64
CA LEU A 45 11.11 -18.23 12.88
C LEU A 45 12.55 -18.41 13.39
N GLU A 46 12.82 -19.44 14.17
CA GLU A 46 14.14 -19.73 14.77
C GLU A 46 15.21 -20.03 13.72
N GLU A 47 14.85 -20.70 12.63
CA GLU A 47 15.73 -21.08 11.51
C GLU A 47 15.63 -20.10 10.32
N LEU A 48 14.97 -18.94 10.51
CA LEU A 48 14.84 -17.93 9.45
C LEU A 48 16.21 -17.35 9.07
N LYS A 49 16.64 -17.61 7.82
CA LYS A 49 17.90 -17.10 7.26
C LYS A 49 17.72 -15.82 6.46
N PHE A 50 16.65 -15.74 5.66
CA PHE A 50 16.36 -14.60 4.80
C PHE A 50 14.88 -14.23 4.90
N GLY A 51 14.59 -12.95 5.18
CA GLY A 51 13.25 -12.39 5.10
C GLY A 51 13.17 -11.42 3.93
N MET A 52 12.26 -11.66 2.99
CA MET A 52 12.05 -10.80 1.83
C MET A 52 10.56 -10.53 1.66
N THR A 53 10.23 -9.37 1.13
CA THR A 53 8.86 -8.97 0.82
C THR A 53 8.81 -8.29 -0.54
N GLY A 54 7.71 -8.47 -1.26
CA GLY A 54 7.48 -7.88 -2.58
C GLY A 54 6.01 -7.94 -2.96
N ALA A 55 5.73 -7.80 -4.25
CA ALA A 55 4.40 -7.76 -4.87
C ALA A 55 3.51 -6.56 -4.48
N ALA A 56 3.45 -6.16 -3.22
CA ALA A 56 2.72 -4.98 -2.77
C ALA A 56 3.58 -4.13 -1.81
N PRO A 57 3.36 -2.81 -1.74
CA PRO A 57 4.04 -1.97 -0.77
C PRO A 57 3.80 -2.48 0.66
N ILE A 58 4.88 -2.67 1.41
CA ILE A 58 4.83 -3.03 2.83
C ILE A 58 4.86 -1.75 3.68
N GLN A 59 4.17 -1.78 4.81
CA GLN A 59 4.23 -0.66 5.75
C GLN A 59 5.57 -0.66 6.48
N VAL A 60 6.25 0.49 6.53
CA VAL A 60 7.53 0.65 7.23
C VAL A 60 7.43 0.21 8.70
N HIS A 61 6.30 0.44 9.35
CA HIS A 61 6.11 -0.01 10.74
C HIS A 61 6.13 -1.54 10.89
N THR A 62 5.65 -2.29 9.89
CA THR A 62 5.76 -3.75 9.87
C THR A 62 7.22 -4.17 9.78
N LEU A 63 8.01 -3.51 8.93
CA LEU A 63 9.46 -3.73 8.84
C LEU A 63 10.15 -3.42 10.18
N GLU A 64 9.80 -2.30 10.82
CA GLU A 64 10.30 -1.93 12.15
C GLU A 64 9.90 -2.96 13.23
N TYR A 65 8.69 -3.52 13.16
CA TYR A 65 8.26 -4.56 14.09
C TYR A 65 9.15 -5.80 13.99
N PHE A 66 9.39 -6.32 12.79
CA PHE A 66 10.29 -7.46 12.59
C PHE A 66 11.74 -7.11 12.92
N GLY A 67 12.19 -5.90 12.59
CA GLY A 67 13.48 -5.37 13.01
C GLY A 67 13.64 -5.31 14.53
N SER A 68 12.57 -5.01 15.27
CA SER A 68 12.56 -5.08 16.74
C SER A 68 12.70 -6.51 17.29
N LEU A 69 12.50 -7.52 16.46
CA LEU A 69 12.78 -8.93 16.75
C LEU A 69 14.17 -9.34 16.25
N GLY A 70 14.96 -8.43 15.67
CA GLY A 70 16.24 -8.73 15.03
C GLY A 70 16.08 -9.46 13.69
N ILE A 71 14.93 -9.30 13.02
CA ILE A 71 14.66 -9.85 11.69
C ILE A 71 14.59 -8.68 10.71
N ASN A 72 15.61 -8.52 9.86
CA ASN A 72 15.56 -7.55 8.78
C ASN A 72 14.84 -8.18 7.59
N ILE A 73 13.63 -7.70 7.30
CA ILE A 73 12.91 -8.02 6.07
C ILE A 73 13.34 -7.04 4.99
N LYS A 74 13.74 -7.58 3.83
CA LYS A 74 14.26 -6.82 2.68
C LYS A 74 13.17 -6.64 1.64
N GLU A 75 13.06 -5.45 1.10
CA GLU A 75 12.13 -5.15 0.02
C GLU A 75 12.72 -5.55 -1.33
N VAL A 76 11.90 -6.20 -2.14
CA VAL A 76 12.18 -6.64 -3.50
C VAL A 76 11.08 -6.09 -4.40
N TYR A 77 11.47 -5.53 -5.53
CA TYR A 77 10.52 -5.05 -6.53
C TYR A 77 10.73 -5.75 -7.87
N GLY A 78 9.60 -6.02 -8.51
CA GLY A 78 9.48 -6.52 -9.86
C GLY A 78 8.04 -6.92 -10.15
N MET A 79 7.84 -7.48 -11.33
CA MET A 79 6.54 -7.80 -11.89
C MET A 79 6.65 -9.02 -12.81
N SER A 80 5.52 -9.58 -13.23
CA SER A 80 5.51 -10.75 -14.11
C SER A 80 6.23 -10.47 -15.44
N GLU A 81 6.07 -9.25 -15.94
CA GLU A 81 6.65 -8.76 -17.19
C GLU A 81 8.19 -8.67 -17.16
N CYS A 82 8.81 -8.81 -15.99
CA CYS A 82 10.26 -8.82 -15.82
C CYS A 82 10.79 -10.05 -15.07
N SER A 83 10.07 -11.16 -15.13
CA SER A 83 10.50 -12.41 -14.47
C SER A 83 10.73 -12.23 -12.95
N ALA A 84 9.75 -11.58 -12.31
CA ALA A 84 9.58 -11.40 -10.87
C ALA A 84 10.44 -10.34 -10.17
N THR A 85 11.74 -10.21 -10.44
CA THR A 85 12.62 -9.28 -9.70
C THR A 85 13.41 -8.39 -10.65
N THR A 86 13.41 -7.10 -10.37
CA THR A 86 14.22 -6.10 -11.07
C THR A 86 15.12 -5.32 -10.11
N THR A 87 14.70 -5.14 -8.86
CA THR A 87 15.52 -4.54 -7.80
C THR A 87 15.45 -5.34 -6.52
N ILE A 88 16.55 -5.30 -5.76
CA ILE A 88 16.71 -6.05 -4.52
C ILE A 88 17.40 -5.19 -3.48
N SER A 89 16.93 -5.31 -2.24
CA SER A 89 17.64 -4.81 -1.07
C SER A 89 18.48 -5.93 -0.46
N THR A 90 19.71 -5.65 -0.03
CA THR A 90 20.58 -6.63 0.64
C THR A 90 20.72 -6.33 2.13
N GLU A 91 21.36 -7.21 2.90
CA GLU A 91 21.65 -6.91 4.31
C GLU A 91 22.49 -5.64 4.50
N GLU A 92 23.39 -5.35 3.56
CA GLU A 92 24.33 -4.22 3.65
C GLU A 92 23.77 -2.94 3.02
N THR A 93 22.77 -3.08 2.14
CA THR A 93 22.28 -2.02 1.26
C THR A 93 20.74 -2.00 1.17
N HIS A 94 20.07 -1.91 2.32
CA HIS A 94 18.61 -1.77 2.39
C HIS A 94 18.19 -0.48 3.09
N GLU A 95 17.08 0.12 2.70
CA GLU A 95 16.49 1.21 3.50
C GLU A 95 14.99 0.96 3.57
N TRP A 96 14.43 0.84 4.78
CA TRP A 96 13.02 0.47 4.90
C TRP A 96 12.10 1.51 4.25
N GLY A 97 11.21 1.03 3.40
CA GLY A 97 10.34 1.83 2.54
C GLY A 97 11.01 2.24 1.22
N SER A 98 12.18 1.70 0.88
CA SER A 98 12.77 1.75 -0.46
C SER A 98 12.53 0.43 -1.22
N CYS A 99 13.04 0.34 -2.44
CA CYS A 99 12.97 -0.88 -3.26
C CYS A 99 14.37 -1.40 -3.61
N GLY A 100 15.40 -0.99 -2.85
CA GLY A 100 16.77 -1.40 -3.06
C GLY A 100 17.37 -0.89 -4.38
N TYR A 101 18.25 -1.70 -4.96
CA TYR A 101 19.05 -1.34 -6.14
C TYR A 101 18.75 -2.27 -7.32
N PRO A 102 18.94 -1.82 -8.58
CA PRO A 102 18.85 -2.69 -9.74
C PRO A 102 19.78 -3.90 -9.62
N MET A 103 19.31 -5.08 -10.01
CA MET A 103 20.21 -6.24 -10.09
C MET A 103 21.28 -6.05 -11.17
N PRO A 104 22.42 -6.75 -11.08
CA PRO A 104 23.46 -6.70 -12.10
C PRO A 104 22.92 -7.00 -13.50
N GLY A 105 23.30 -6.18 -14.48
CA GLY A 105 22.88 -6.33 -15.88
C GLY A 105 21.49 -5.73 -16.20
N ILE A 106 20.86 -5.04 -15.23
CA ILE A 106 19.62 -4.30 -15.44
C ILE A 106 19.94 -2.82 -15.61
N GLU A 107 19.47 -2.24 -16.70
CA GLU A 107 19.46 -0.80 -16.90
C GLU A 107 18.15 -0.21 -16.37
N PHE A 108 18.23 0.96 -15.74
CA PHE A 108 17.10 1.55 -15.04
C PHE A 108 17.05 3.07 -15.25
N LYS A 109 15.86 3.58 -15.60
CA LYS A 109 15.57 4.99 -15.81
C LYS A 109 14.30 5.40 -15.10
N VAL A 110 14.18 6.70 -14.84
CA VAL A 110 12.94 7.34 -14.41
C VAL A 110 12.50 8.25 -15.55
N LEU A 111 11.45 7.89 -16.28
CA LEU A 111 10.99 8.64 -17.44
C LEU A 111 9.77 9.50 -17.10
N ARG A 112 9.77 10.73 -17.59
CA ARG A 112 8.67 11.70 -17.45
C ARG A 112 8.13 12.01 -18.82
N GLN A 113 6.82 11.90 -18.98
CA GLN A 113 6.16 12.30 -20.22
C GLN A 113 5.83 13.79 -20.18
N GLY A 114 6.32 14.53 -21.18
CA GLY A 114 6.00 15.94 -21.40
C GLY A 114 4.62 16.14 -22.03
N PRO A 115 4.13 17.39 -22.11
CA PRO A 115 2.83 17.71 -22.73
C PRO A 115 2.74 17.33 -24.22
N ASP A 116 3.88 17.25 -24.90
CA ASP A 116 4.04 16.81 -26.29
C ASP A 116 4.07 15.28 -26.44
N GLY A 117 3.98 14.54 -25.33
CA GLY A 117 4.06 13.09 -25.30
C GLY A 117 5.48 12.54 -25.29
N ALA A 118 6.51 13.38 -25.38
CA ALA A 118 7.90 12.96 -25.38
C ALA A 118 8.37 12.57 -23.98
N TYR A 119 9.20 11.53 -23.89
CA TYR A 119 9.80 11.10 -22.63
C TYR A 119 11.15 11.79 -22.38
N THR A 120 11.34 12.27 -21.15
CA THR A 120 12.60 12.83 -20.65
C THR A 120 13.01 12.12 -19.37
N GLU A 121 14.31 12.00 -19.09
CA GLU A 121 14.77 11.37 -17.85
C GLU A 121 14.63 12.35 -16.67
N ALA A 122 14.04 11.89 -15.56
CA ALA A 122 13.93 12.67 -14.34
C ALA A 122 15.30 12.88 -13.69
N LYS A 123 15.45 13.99 -12.96
CA LYS A 123 16.64 14.21 -12.13
C LYS A 123 16.68 13.20 -11.00
N ARG A 124 17.89 12.83 -10.57
CA ARG A 124 18.07 12.02 -9.36
C ARG A 124 17.55 12.77 -8.15
N ALA A 125 16.83 12.08 -7.27
CA ALA A 125 16.27 12.66 -6.07
C ALA A 125 17.37 13.04 -5.07
N ALA A 126 17.34 14.27 -4.58
CA ALA A 126 18.23 14.69 -3.49
C ALA A 126 17.90 13.98 -2.16
N ASN A 127 16.62 13.66 -1.95
CA ASN A 127 16.13 12.87 -0.82
C ASN A 127 15.13 11.83 -1.33
N LEU A 128 15.47 10.54 -1.17
CA LEU A 128 14.66 9.43 -1.65
C LEU A 128 13.23 9.44 -1.08
N PHE A 129 13.05 9.86 0.18
CA PHE A 129 11.77 9.84 0.89
C PHE A 129 11.00 11.16 0.80
N ASN A 130 11.57 12.18 0.15
CA ASN A 130 10.95 13.48 -0.05
C ASN A 130 11.31 14.04 -1.44
N ALA A 131 11.17 13.22 -2.47
CA ALA A 131 11.45 13.62 -3.84
C ALA A 131 10.36 14.57 -4.35
N THR A 132 10.79 15.62 -5.05
CA THR A 132 9.89 16.55 -5.75
C THR A 132 9.21 15.87 -6.95
N GLU A 133 8.20 16.53 -7.53
CA GLU A 133 7.55 16.03 -8.76
C GLU A 133 8.49 16.01 -9.97
N GLU A 134 9.54 16.84 -9.98
CA GLU A 134 10.53 16.86 -11.06
C GLU A 134 11.54 15.72 -11.00
N GLU A 135 11.76 15.18 -9.79
CA GLU A 135 12.63 14.04 -9.49
C GLU A 135 11.90 12.70 -9.56
N GLN A 136 10.61 12.72 -9.91
CA GLN A 136 9.76 11.54 -10.03
C GLN A 136 9.28 11.32 -11.47
N GLY A 137 9.04 10.07 -11.81
CA GLY A 137 8.51 9.66 -13.11
C GLY A 137 8.19 8.17 -13.11
N GLU A 138 7.95 7.61 -14.29
CA GLU A 138 7.77 6.18 -14.50
C GLU A 138 9.09 5.42 -14.36
N LEU A 139 9.08 4.37 -13.55
CA LEU A 139 10.21 3.47 -13.43
C LEU A 139 10.26 2.58 -14.68
N CYS A 140 11.24 2.80 -15.55
CA CYS A 140 11.44 2.02 -16.76
C CYS A 140 12.75 1.25 -16.67
N PHE A 141 12.75 -0.01 -17.11
CA PHE A 141 13.95 -0.84 -17.02
C PHE A 141 14.06 -1.81 -18.18
N ARG A 142 15.31 -2.17 -18.48
CA ARG A 142 15.70 -3.04 -19.59
C ARG A 142 16.72 -4.06 -19.11
N GLY A 143 16.64 -5.28 -19.63
CA GLY A 143 17.55 -6.36 -19.29
C GLY A 143 17.07 -7.70 -19.84
N ARG A 144 17.85 -8.76 -19.62
CA ARG A 144 17.54 -10.11 -20.11
C ARG A 144 16.31 -10.75 -19.45
N HIS A 145 15.85 -10.19 -18.34
CA HIS A 145 14.72 -10.68 -17.55
C HIS A 145 13.36 -10.17 -18.03
N ILE A 146 13.33 -9.21 -18.97
CA ILE A 146 12.10 -8.68 -19.56
C ILE A 146 11.45 -9.75 -20.45
N MET A 147 10.14 -9.90 -20.33
CA MET A 147 9.36 -10.80 -21.18
C MET A 147 9.46 -10.43 -22.68
N MET A 148 9.16 -11.38 -23.55
CA MET A 148 9.09 -11.12 -25.00
C MET A 148 7.83 -10.34 -25.41
N GLY A 149 6.79 -10.35 -24.56
CA GLY A 149 5.51 -9.72 -24.81
C GLY A 149 4.34 -10.54 -24.27
N TYR A 150 3.15 -9.96 -24.34
CA TYR A 150 1.87 -10.60 -24.11
C TYR A 150 1.47 -11.46 -25.31
N LEU A 151 0.91 -12.62 -25.03
CA LEU A 151 0.26 -13.49 -26.01
C LEU A 151 -1.10 -12.92 -26.41
N ALA A 152 -1.56 -13.23 -27.63
CA ALA A 152 -2.91 -12.92 -28.06
C ALA A 152 -3.94 -13.55 -27.11
N ASN A 153 -5.01 -12.81 -26.79
CA ASN A 153 -6.09 -13.35 -25.96
C ASN A 153 -6.81 -14.47 -26.75
N PRO A 154 -6.74 -15.74 -26.31
CA PRO A 154 -7.32 -16.86 -27.05
C PRO A 154 -8.86 -16.79 -27.11
N ASP A 155 -9.49 -16.07 -26.19
CA ASP A 155 -10.95 -15.94 -26.11
C ASP A 155 -11.50 -14.80 -26.98
N SER A 156 -10.65 -14.11 -27.74
CA SER A 156 -11.09 -13.05 -28.66
C SER A 156 -11.45 -13.62 -30.03
N GLU A 157 -12.63 -13.28 -30.54
CA GLU A 157 -13.04 -13.66 -31.90
C GLU A 157 -12.21 -12.93 -32.96
N GLY A 158 -11.81 -13.65 -34.02
CA GLY A 158 -11.06 -13.10 -35.16
C GLY A 158 -9.68 -12.53 -34.77
N ASP A 159 -9.24 -11.49 -35.49
CA ASP A 159 -7.93 -10.86 -35.27
C ASP A 159 -7.86 -9.98 -34.01
N GLY A 160 -8.97 -9.84 -33.27
CA GLY A 160 -9.06 -8.95 -32.11
C GLY A 160 -8.06 -9.26 -31.00
N GLY A 161 -7.76 -10.55 -30.78
CA GLY A 161 -6.77 -10.99 -29.79
C GLY A 161 -5.33 -10.59 -30.18
N SER A 162 -5.02 -10.68 -31.47
CA SER A 162 -3.71 -10.34 -32.03
C SER A 162 -3.47 -8.82 -32.04
N GLU A 163 -4.46 -8.04 -32.43
CA GLU A 163 -4.36 -6.56 -32.42
C GLU A 163 -4.27 -6.00 -31.00
N TRP A 164 -5.03 -6.56 -30.05
CA TRP A 164 -4.89 -6.24 -28.64
C TRP A 164 -3.46 -6.50 -28.15
N ALA A 165 -2.90 -7.68 -28.44
CA ALA A 165 -1.56 -8.06 -27.99
C ALA A 165 -0.49 -7.15 -28.60
N LYS A 166 -0.56 -6.84 -29.90
CA LYS A 166 0.34 -5.88 -30.56
C LYS A 166 0.32 -4.52 -29.87
N LYS A 167 -0.87 -3.93 -29.71
CA LYS A 167 -1.04 -2.63 -29.05
C LYS A 167 -0.51 -2.66 -27.61
N LYS A 168 -0.79 -3.76 -26.89
CA LYS A 168 -0.37 -3.92 -25.50
C LYS A 168 1.15 -4.06 -25.38
N ASN A 169 1.78 -4.82 -26.28
CA ASN A 169 3.23 -4.98 -26.36
C ASN A 169 3.92 -3.65 -26.65
N MET A 170 3.47 -2.91 -27.67
CA MET A 170 4.03 -1.59 -28.00
C MET A 170 3.86 -0.56 -26.88
N SER A 171 2.80 -0.67 -26.08
CA SER A 171 2.58 0.23 -24.94
C SER A 171 3.41 -0.15 -23.70
N ALA A 172 3.86 -1.41 -23.62
CA ALA A 172 4.57 -1.92 -22.46
C ALA A 172 6.08 -1.90 -22.67
N ILE A 173 6.56 -2.23 -23.87
CA ILE A 173 7.97 -2.24 -24.22
C ILE A 173 8.14 -1.30 -25.41
N ASP A 174 8.92 -0.25 -25.23
CA ASP A 174 9.16 0.73 -26.29
C ASP A 174 10.14 0.21 -27.36
N GLU A 175 10.32 0.97 -28.44
CA GLU A 175 11.23 0.64 -29.55
C GLU A 175 12.71 0.54 -29.13
N GLN A 176 13.06 1.10 -27.97
CA GLN A 176 14.41 1.08 -27.40
C GLN A 176 14.61 -0.10 -26.42
N GLY A 177 13.55 -0.87 -26.18
CA GLY A 177 13.53 -2.04 -25.31
C GLY A 177 13.30 -1.74 -23.84
N TRP A 178 12.84 -0.53 -23.49
CA TRP A 178 12.47 -0.21 -22.11
C TRP A 178 11.09 -0.75 -21.78
N LEU A 179 11.01 -1.55 -20.71
CA LEU A 179 9.72 -1.92 -20.12
C LEU A 179 9.20 -0.74 -19.29
N HIS A 180 8.03 -0.23 -19.67
CA HIS A 180 7.21 0.74 -18.94
C HIS A 180 6.39 0.03 -17.88
N SER A 181 6.80 0.15 -16.61
CA SER A 181 6.17 -0.56 -15.49
C SER A 181 4.78 -0.03 -15.12
N GLY A 182 4.48 1.22 -15.47
CA GLY A 182 3.34 1.98 -14.95
C GLY A 182 3.47 2.38 -13.48
N ASP A 183 4.61 2.10 -12.84
CA ASP A 183 4.88 2.48 -11.45
C ASP A 183 5.64 3.82 -11.39
N LYS A 184 5.13 4.74 -10.58
CA LYS A 184 5.73 6.05 -10.34
C LYS A 184 6.75 5.93 -9.20
N GLY A 185 7.91 6.54 -9.37
CA GLY A 185 8.94 6.55 -8.36
C GLY A 185 10.09 7.50 -8.66
N CYS A 186 11.15 7.39 -7.87
CA CYS A 186 12.38 8.15 -8.03
C CYS A 186 13.61 7.27 -7.75
N ILE A 187 14.78 7.79 -8.12
CA ILE A 187 16.07 7.18 -7.82
C ILE A 187 16.98 8.24 -7.23
N ASP A 188 17.63 7.93 -6.12
CA ASP A 188 18.57 8.85 -5.49
C ASP A 188 19.94 8.89 -6.18
N ALA A 189 20.83 9.75 -5.70
CA ALA A 189 22.20 9.87 -6.22
C ALA A 189 23.05 8.60 -6.08
N LYS A 190 22.67 7.66 -5.21
CA LYS A 190 23.37 6.39 -5.00
C LYS A 190 22.81 5.26 -5.87
N GLY A 191 21.69 5.49 -6.56
CA GLY A 191 21.01 4.49 -7.37
C GLY A 191 19.94 3.69 -6.63
N MET A 192 19.58 4.06 -5.40
CA MET A 192 18.51 3.41 -4.65
C MET A 192 17.16 3.88 -5.19
N ILE A 193 16.24 2.93 -5.38
CA ILE A 193 14.93 3.17 -5.96
C ILE A 193 13.87 3.26 -4.87
N LYS A 194 12.87 4.11 -5.08
CA LYS A 194 11.64 4.13 -4.30
C LYS A 194 10.43 4.27 -5.19
N ILE A 195 9.45 3.40 -4.98
CA ILE A 195 8.12 3.51 -5.59
C ILE A 195 7.26 4.43 -4.74
N THR A 196 6.65 5.42 -5.37
CA THR A 196 5.76 6.40 -4.71
C THR A 196 4.29 6.18 -5.06
N GLY A 197 4.01 5.44 -6.14
CA GLY A 197 2.66 5.04 -6.49
C GLY A 197 2.61 4.27 -7.81
N ARG A 198 1.41 4.03 -8.31
CA ARG A 198 1.16 3.41 -9.61
C ARG A 198 0.29 4.33 -10.44
N TYR A 199 0.70 4.68 -11.67
CA TYR A 199 0.00 5.68 -12.49
C TYR A 199 -1.48 5.37 -12.68
N LYS A 200 -1.83 4.10 -12.88
CA LYS A 200 -3.24 3.68 -13.02
C LYS A 200 -4.06 3.72 -11.73
N GLU A 201 -3.40 3.84 -10.58
CA GLU A 201 -4.04 3.93 -9.26
C GLU A 201 -3.91 5.32 -8.64
N LEU A 202 -3.23 6.26 -9.31
CA LEU A 202 -3.20 7.65 -8.88
C LEU A 202 -4.61 8.22 -8.98
N ILE A 203 -5.03 8.91 -7.94
CA ILE A 203 -6.25 9.70 -7.96
C ILE A 203 -5.90 11.05 -8.55
N ILE A 204 -6.53 11.42 -9.67
CA ILE A 204 -6.39 12.74 -10.27
C ILE A 204 -7.61 13.56 -9.86
N GLY A 205 -7.42 14.51 -8.94
CA GLY A 205 -8.49 15.40 -8.48
C GLY A 205 -9.08 16.25 -9.61
N ALA A 206 -10.26 16.82 -9.39
CA ALA A 206 -10.89 17.70 -10.38
C ALA A 206 -10.04 18.94 -10.77
N GLY A 207 -9.07 19.34 -9.94
CA GLY A 207 -8.11 20.42 -10.24
C GLY A 207 -6.78 19.94 -10.84
N GLY A 208 -6.64 18.65 -11.18
CA GLY A 208 -5.43 18.08 -11.78
C GLY A 208 -4.37 17.62 -10.78
N GLU A 209 -4.70 17.52 -9.50
CA GLU A 209 -3.82 17.12 -8.43
C GLU A 209 -3.64 15.61 -8.41
N ASN A 210 -2.40 15.15 -8.57
CA ASN A 210 -2.05 13.74 -8.47
C ASN A 210 -1.89 13.32 -7.01
N VAL A 211 -2.69 12.35 -6.56
CA VAL A 211 -2.66 11.82 -5.20
C VAL A 211 -2.37 10.32 -5.24
N ALA A 212 -1.29 9.90 -4.58
CA ALA A 212 -0.98 8.50 -4.35
C ALA A 212 -1.73 8.01 -3.09
N PRO A 213 -2.71 7.09 -3.20
CA PRO A 213 -3.56 6.74 -2.06
C PRO A 213 -2.86 5.83 -1.04
N VAL A 214 -2.03 4.88 -1.49
CA VAL A 214 -1.45 3.81 -0.64
C VAL A 214 -0.67 4.34 0.58
N PRO A 215 0.20 5.38 0.47
CA PRO A 215 0.88 5.93 1.64
C PRO A 215 -0.08 6.51 2.69
N ILE A 216 -1.14 7.19 2.25
CA ILE A 216 -2.16 7.82 3.12
C ILE A 216 -3.00 6.73 3.80
N GLU A 217 -3.51 5.77 3.01
CA GLU A 217 -4.24 4.60 3.50
C GLU A 217 -3.44 3.81 4.55
N SER A 218 -2.14 3.61 4.29
CA SER A 218 -1.23 2.92 5.22
C SER A 218 -1.00 3.69 6.51
N ASN A 219 -0.92 5.03 6.44
CA ASN A 219 -0.77 5.86 7.63
C ASN A 219 -2.01 5.83 8.52
N VAL A 220 -3.23 5.85 7.93
CA VAL A 220 -4.48 5.68 8.68
C VAL A 220 -4.49 4.33 9.40
N LYS A 221 -4.16 3.23 8.70
CA LYS A 221 -4.10 1.89 9.30
C LYS A 221 -3.08 1.79 10.44
N LYS A 222 -1.95 2.50 10.32
CA LYS A 222 -0.94 2.57 11.39
C LYS A 222 -1.49 3.27 12.64
N LEU A 223 -2.20 4.38 12.46
CA LEU A 223 -2.75 5.18 13.55
C LEU A 223 -4.01 4.56 14.17
N GLN A 224 -4.76 3.77 13.41
CA GLN A 224 -5.98 3.11 13.85
C GLN A 224 -5.97 1.60 13.54
N PRO A 225 -5.43 0.77 14.44
CA PRO A 225 -5.35 -0.68 14.26
C PRO A 225 -6.70 -1.40 14.12
N ALA A 226 -7.82 -0.73 14.46
CA ALA A 226 -9.17 -1.25 14.22
C ALA A 226 -9.54 -1.34 12.74
N VAL A 227 -8.94 -0.49 11.90
CA VAL A 227 -9.18 -0.48 10.44
C VAL A 227 -8.52 -1.71 9.81
N SER A 228 -9.31 -2.50 9.09
CA SER A 228 -8.80 -3.63 8.31
C SER A 228 -8.32 -3.15 6.94
N ASN A 229 -9.21 -2.52 6.18
CA ASN A 229 -8.93 -1.91 4.88
C ASN A 229 -9.44 -0.47 4.84
N ILE A 230 -8.76 0.35 4.06
CA ILE A 230 -9.21 1.70 3.71
C ILE A 230 -8.89 1.92 2.24
N MET A 231 -9.87 2.42 1.49
CA MET A 231 -9.72 2.77 0.09
C MET A 231 -10.12 4.23 -0.13
N MET A 232 -9.16 5.05 -0.54
CA MET A 232 -9.44 6.41 -0.99
C MET A 232 -10.11 6.40 -2.37
N VAL A 233 -11.10 7.28 -2.54
CA VAL A 233 -11.81 7.50 -3.79
C VAL A 233 -11.89 8.99 -4.05
N GLY A 234 -11.61 9.42 -5.28
CA GLY A 234 -11.79 10.81 -5.66
C GLY A 234 -11.30 11.18 -7.05
N ASP A 235 -11.16 10.21 -7.94
CA ASP A 235 -10.75 10.48 -9.32
C ASP A 235 -11.79 11.35 -10.01
N LYS A 236 -11.34 12.47 -10.57
CA LYS A 236 -12.15 13.53 -11.19
C LYS A 236 -13.22 14.14 -10.28
N LYS A 237 -13.09 14.00 -8.96
CA LYS A 237 -14.03 14.56 -7.97
C LYS A 237 -13.40 15.75 -7.23
N LYS A 238 -14.25 16.56 -6.59
CA LYS A 238 -13.86 17.82 -5.91
C LYS A 238 -13.01 17.62 -4.65
N PHE A 239 -13.12 16.45 -4.03
CA PHE A 239 -12.40 16.10 -2.81
C PHE A 239 -12.31 14.58 -2.68
N ILE A 240 -11.41 14.13 -1.81
CA ILE A 240 -11.20 12.72 -1.53
C ILE A 240 -12.13 12.24 -0.42
N ILE A 241 -12.74 11.07 -0.64
CA ILE A 241 -13.47 10.30 0.36
C ILE A 241 -12.75 8.99 0.66
N ALA A 242 -13.15 8.28 1.71
CA ALA A 242 -12.62 6.95 2.02
C ALA A 242 -13.72 5.92 2.32
N LEU A 243 -13.54 4.71 1.81
CA LEU A 243 -14.29 3.52 2.21
C LEU A 243 -13.45 2.78 3.26
N VAL A 244 -14.00 2.51 4.44
CA VAL A 244 -13.28 1.88 5.56
C VAL A 244 -13.95 0.56 5.92
N THR A 245 -13.17 -0.49 6.13
CA THR A 245 -13.64 -1.74 6.76
C THR A 245 -12.97 -1.91 8.13
N LEU A 246 -13.62 -2.65 9.02
CA LEU A 246 -13.13 -2.91 10.38
C LEU A 246 -12.61 -4.34 10.51
N LYS A 247 -11.64 -4.56 11.41
CA LYS A 247 -11.17 -5.90 11.73
C LYS A 247 -12.25 -6.66 12.49
N VAL A 248 -12.60 -7.83 11.97
CA VAL A 248 -13.62 -8.71 12.52
C VAL A 248 -13.06 -10.11 12.80
N LYS A 249 -13.74 -10.87 13.67
CA LYS A 249 -13.38 -12.25 13.97
C LYS A 249 -13.59 -13.12 12.73
N GLY A 250 -12.58 -13.92 12.41
CA GLY A 250 -12.60 -14.86 11.28
C GLY A 250 -12.27 -14.27 9.91
N ALA A 251 -11.96 -12.97 9.82
CA ALA A 251 -11.45 -12.39 8.58
C ALA A 251 -10.00 -12.83 8.34
N THR A 252 -9.73 -13.37 7.15
CA THR A 252 -8.39 -13.83 6.74
C THR A 252 -7.87 -13.10 5.51
N GLY A 253 -8.71 -12.26 4.88
CA GLY A 253 -8.48 -11.73 3.54
C GLY A 253 -8.95 -12.68 2.43
N GLU A 254 -8.98 -13.99 2.68
CA GLU A 254 -9.69 -14.93 1.79
C GLU A 254 -11.20 -14.87 2.07
N LEU A 255 -11.55 -14.88 3.36
CA LEU A 255 -12.90 -14.74 3.89
C LEU A 255 -13.08 -13.35 4.51
N ALA A 256 -14.27 -12.78 4.33
CA ALA A 256 -14.65 -11.49 4.92
C ALA A 256 -14.84 -11.54 6.45
N GLY A 257 -14.93 -12.73 7.03
CA GLY A 257 -15.15 -12.94 8.46
C GLY A 257 -16.60 -12.76 8.91
N THR A 258 -16.79 -12.67 10.22
CA THR A 258 -18.09 -12.43 10.85
C THR A 258 -18.35 -10.93 11.00
N ASN A 259 -19.46 -10.58 11.63
CA ASN A 259 -19.79 -9.20 11.97
C ASN A 259 -19.25 -8.77 13.37
N ILE A 260 -18.63 -9.70 14.10
CA ILE A 260 -18.12 -9.42 15.45
C ILE A 260 -16.74 -8.79 15.33
N LEU A 261 -16.54 -7.63 15.95
CA LEU A 261 -15.26 -6.93 15.99
C LEU A 261 -14.17 -7.81 16.62
N ALA A 262 -12.98 -7.77 16.02
CA ALA A 262 -11.80 -8.37 16.63
C ALA A 262 -11.37 -7.54 17.86
N PRO A 263 -10.60 -8.12 18.81
CA PRO A 263 -10.16 -7.38 20.00
C PRO A 263 -9.47 -6.04 19.70
N ALA A 264 -8.67 -5.99 18.63
CA ALA A 264 -8.00 -4.77 18.18
C ALA A 264 -8.95 -3.69 17.62
N ALA A 265 -10.20 -4.05 17.33
CA ALA A 265 -11.24 -3.16 16.82
C ALA A 265 -12.30 -2.79 17.86
N GLN A 266 -12.25 -3.33 19.07
CA GLN A 266 -13.14 -2.95 20.19
C GLN A 266 -12.67 -1.65 20.85
N LEU A 267 -12.81 -0.54 20.12
CA LEU A 267 -12.30 0.77 20.53
C LEU A 267 -13.11 1.44 21.65
N VAL A 268 -14.38 1.07 21.79
CA VAL A 268 -15.35 1.67 22.71
C VAL A 268 -16.02 0.53 23.47
N GLU A 269 -16.16 0.69 24.78
CA GLU A 269 -16.82 -0.29 25.64
C GLU A 269 -18.28 -0.49 25.21
N GLY A 270 -18.73 -1.75 25.17
CA GLY A 270 -20.09 -2.11 24.73
C GLY A 270 -20.32 -2.12 23.21
N ILE A 271 -19.31 -1.79 22.40
CA ILE A 271 -19.37 -1.89 20.94
C ILE A 271 -18.65 -3.16 20.48
N GLU A 272 -19.40 -4.17 20.07
CA GLU A 272 -18.89 -5.50 19.73
C GLU A 272 -19.07 -5.89 18.25
N THR A 273 -19.91 -5.16 17.51
CA THR A 273 -20.26 -5.46 16.11
C THR A 273 -20.00 -4.27 15.18
N VAL A 274 -19.89 -4.53 13.88
CA VAL A 274 -19.67 -3.47 12.88
C VAL A 274 -20.88 -2.54 12.80
N GLU A 275 -22.11 -3.04 12.94
CA GLU A 275 -23.31 -2.19 12.92
C GLU A 275 -23.35 -1.26 14.12
N GLN A 276 -23.06 -1.77 15.33
CA GLN A 276 -22.96 -0.92 16.52
C GLN A 276 -21.88 0.16 16.34
N ALA A 277 -20.76 -0.18 15.70
CA ALA A 277 -19.70 0.79 15.39
C ALA A 277 -20.16 1.87 14.40
N MET A 278 -21.01 1.52 13.42
CA MET A 278 -21.59 2.46 12.45
C MET A 278 -22.61 3.42 13.06
N GLU A 279 -23.32 3.02 14.12
CA GLU A 279 -24.24 3.93 14.85
C GLU A 279 -23.52 4.79 15.91
N SER A 280 -22.36 4.34 16.39
CA SER A 280 -21.67 4.97 17.50
C SER A 280 -20.87 6.20 17.06
N LYS A 281 -21.35 7.40 17.45
CA LYS A 281 -20.63 8.67 17.23
C LYS A 281 -19.22 8.65 17.85
N GLU A 282 -19.06 8.02 19.02
CA GLU A 282 -17.76 7.91 19.67
C GLU A 282 -16.80 7.02 18.87
N TYR A 283 -17.28 5.88 18.39
CA TYR A 283 -16.47 4.96 17.59
C TYR A 283 -16.01 5.63 16.29
N VAL A 284 -16.96 6.23 15.57
CA VAL A 284 -16.70 6.97 14.33
C VAL A 284 -15.72 8.12 14.57
N ALA A 285 -15.82 8.84 15.69
CA ALA A 285 -14.87 9.89 16.04
C ALA A 285 -13.43 9.36 16.24
N LYS A 286 -13.25 8.15 16.78
CA LYS A 286 -11.92 7.52 16.92
C LYS A 286 -11.31 7.14 15.57
N ILE A 287 -12.12 6.73 14.58
CA ILE A 287 -11.64 6.53 13.20
C ILE A 287 -11.28 7.88 12.57
N TRP A 288 -12.14 8.88 12.74
CA TRP A 288 -11.92 10.22 12.20
C TRP A 288 -10.67 10.90 12.77
N ASP A 289 -10.38 10.75 14.06
CA ASP A 289 -9.17 11.30 14.69
C ASP A 289 -7.89 10.78 14.00
N ALA A 290 -7.84 9.49 13.67
CA ALA A 290 -6.72 8.92 12.93
C ALA A 290 -6.63 9.45 11.49
N ILE A 291 -7.77 9.65 10.82
CA ILE A 291 -7.82 10.29 9.49
C ILE A 291 -7.34 11.74 9.58
N GLN A 292 -7.75 12.50 10.59
CA GLN A 292 -7.33 13.90 10.78
C GLN A 292 -5.84 14.01 11.09
N LYS A 293 -5.32 13.14 11.97
CA LYS A 293 -3.87 13.05 12.22
C LYS A 293 -3.09 12.71 10.95
N THR A 294 -3.63 11.84 10.10
CA THR A 294 -3.04 11.53 8.78
C THR A 294 -3.10 12.75 7.84
N ASN A 295 -4.24 13.42 7.76
CA ASN A 295 -4.44 14.61 6.94
C ASN A 295 -3.46 15.74 7.32
N ASN A 296 -3.13 15.87 8.60
CA ASN A 296 -2.20 16.87 9.13
C ASN A 296 -0.73 16.40 9.10
N ASN A 297 -0.46 15.18 8.63
CA ASN A 297 0.88 14.66 8.48
C ASN A 297 1.47 15.05 7.11
N HIS A 298 2.18 16.17 7.06
CA HIS A 298 2.77 16.71 5.83
C HIS A 298 3.83 15.83 5.17
N ALA A 299 4.34 14.80 5.87
CA ALA A 299 5.23 13.81 5.26
C ALA A 299 4.49 12.81 4.36
N VAL A 300 3.16 12.67 4.51
CA VAL A 300 2.33 11.74 3.74
C VAL A 300 1.29 12.48 2.91
N VAL A 301 0.69 13.54 3.47
CA VAL A 301 -0.27 14.42 2.80
C VAL A 301 0.43 15.74 2.49
N THR A 302 1.09 15.79 1.34
CA THR A 302 1.89 16.95 0.92
C THR A 302 1.02 18.12 0.40
N LYS A 303 -0.20 17.83 -0.05
CA LYS A 303 -1.16 18.82 -0.57
C LYS A 303 -2.50 18.68 0.13
N GLY A 304 -3.13 19.80 0.48
CA GLY A 304 -4.45 19.81 1.13
C GLY A 304 -5.58 19.17 0.30
N ALA A 305 -5.40 19.08 -1.03
CA ALA A 305 -6.29 18.36 -1.93
C ALA A 305 -6.29 16.83 -1.71
N ALA A 306 -5.19 16.27 -1.16
CA ALA A 306 -5.08 14.85 -0.87
C ALA A 306 -5.74 14.44 0.46
N SER A 307 -6.17 15.41 1.28
CA SER A 307 -6.81 15.13 2.55
C SER A 307 -8.18 14.46 2.37
N ILE A 308 -8.42 13.39 3.11
CA ILE A 308 -9.72 12.70 3.17
C ILE A 308 -10.72 13.64 3.88
N LYS A 309 -11.81 13.98 3.20
CA LYS A 309 -12.84 14.88 3.73
C LYS A 309 -14.02 14.14 4.35
N ARG A 310 -14.34 12.95 3.85
CA ARG A 310 -15.45 12.14 4.33
C ARG A 310 -15.11 10.66 4.27
N PHE A 311 -15.76 9.86 5.11
CA PHE A 311 -15.66 8.41 5.00
C PHE A 311 -16.96 7.72 5.38
N THR A 312 -17.05 6.45 5.00
CA THR A 312 -18.08 5.52 5.47
C THR A 312 -17.44 4.23 5.95
N ILE A 313 -18.17 3.46 6.75
CA ILE A 313 -17.77 2.12 7.16
C ILE A 313 -18.58 1.10 6.35
N ILE A 314 -17.89 0.17 5.70
CA ILE A 314 -18.46 -0.95 4.97
C ILE A 314 -18.78 -2.08 5.97
N PRO A 315 -19.98 -2.69 5.93
CA PRO A 315 -20.39 -3.70 6.91
C PRO A 315 -19.55 -4.99 6.91
N LYS A 316 -18.93 -5.33 5.77
CA LYS A 316 -18.10 -6.53 5.61
C LYS A 316 -16.69 -6.17 5.22
N ASP A 317 -15.72 -6.94 5.68
CA ASP A 317 -14.34 -6.77 5.28
C ASP A 317 -14.11 -7.21 3.82
N PHE A 318 -13.08 -6.65 3.19
CA PHE A 318 -12.69 -7.02 1.84
C PHE A 318 -12.08 -8.40 1.81
N SER A 319 -12.42 -9.18 0.78
CA SER A 319 -11.98 -10.56 0.69
C SER A 319 -11.78 -11.03 -0.75
N VAL A 320 -11.12 -12.19 -0.90
CA VAL A 320 -11.02 -12.88 -2.19
C VAL A 320 -12.40 -13.39 -2.61
N GLU A 321 -13.14 -14.01 -1.68
CA GLU A 321 -14.51 -14.49 -1.91
C GLU A 321 -15.45 -13.36 -2.35
N GLY A 322 -15.39 -12.22 -1.67
CA GLY A 322 -16.14 -11.01 -2.02
C GLY A 322 -15.66 -10.30 -3.28
N SER A 323 -14.58 -10.80 -3.91
CA SER A 323 -13.94 -10.27 -5.11
C SER A 323 -13.26 -8.90 -4.97
N GLU A 324 -13.20 -8.33 -3.76
CA GLU A 324 -12.50 -7.05 -3.53
C GLU A 324 -10.98 -7.21 -3.55
N LEU A 325 -10.48 -8.42 -3.24
CA LEU A 325 -9.05 -8.73 -3.23
C LEU A 325 -8.67 -9.70 -4.37
N THR A 326 -7.40 -9.66 -4.78
CA THR A 326 -6.77 -10.71 -5.60
C THR A 326 -6.42 -11.91 -4.73
N SER A 327 -6.09 -13.06 -5.34
CA SER A 327 -5.55 -14.23 -4.62
C SER A 327 -4.28 -13.92 -3.81
N THR A 328 -3.53 -12.89 -4.20
CA THR A 328 -2.39 -12.36 -3.45
C THR A 328 -2.78 -11.24 -2.48
N LEU A 329 -4.05 -11.16 -2.10
CA LEU A 329 -4.65 -10.20 -1.16
C LEU A 329 -4.48 -8.71 -1.54
N LYS A 330 -4.26 -8.40 -2.83
CA LYS A 330 -4.17 -7.01 -3.30
C LYS A 330 -5.55 -6.44 -3.58
N LEU A 331 -5.78 -5.18 -3.22
CA LEU A 331 -7.04 -4.49 -3.45
C LEU A 331 -7.32 -4.27 -4.93
N LYS A 332 -8.50 -4.71 -5.40
CA LYS A 332 -9.01 -4.42 -6.75
C LYS A 332 -9.85 -3.15 -6.73
N ARG A 333 -9.18 -1.98 -6.71
CA ARG A 333 -9.83 -0.66 -6.58
C ARG A 333 -11.02 -0.46 -7.53
N SER A 334 -10.87 -0.78 -8.81
CA SER A 334 -11.96 -0.63 -9.80
C SER A 334 -13.18 -1.49 -9.47
N VAL A 335 -12.97 -2.70 -8.96
CA VAL A 335 -14.06 -3.61 -8.55
C VAL A 335 -14.74 -3.07 -7.30
N VAL A 336 -13.99 -2.65 -6.29
CA VAL A 336 -14.53 -2.06 -5.05
C VAL A 336 -15.34 -0.80 -5.36
N GLN A 337 -14.82 0.10 -6.18
CA GLN A 337 -15.52 1.32 -6.57
C GLN A 337 -16.83 1.03 -7.31
N LYS A 338 -16.83 0.02 -8.21
CA LYS A 338 -18.06 -0.41 -8.90
C LYS A 338 -19.06 -1.06 -7.93
N LYS A 339 -18.58 -1.92 -7.03
CA LYS A 339 -19.40 -2.65 -6.05
C LYS A 339 -20.08 -1.73 -5.05
N TYR A 340 -19.38 -0.69 -4.59
CA TYR A 340 -19.87 0.27 -3.60
C TYR A 340 -20.21 1.63 -4.22
N HIS A 341 -20.57 1.66 -5.51
CA HIS A 341 -20.90 2.87 -6.25
C HIS A 341 -21.94 3.73 -5.52
N ASP A 342 -23.02 3.12 -5.04
CA ASP A 342 -24.10 3.85 -4.36
C ASP A 342 -23.63 4.51 -3.05
N ALA A 343 -22.70 3.86 -2.32
CA ALA A 343 -22.11 4.45 -1.13
C ALA A 343 -21.18 5.62 -1.48
N VAL A 344 -20.42 5.49 -2.57
CA VAL A 344 -19.55 6.56 -3.10
C VAL A 344 -20.39 7.77 -3.50
N GLU A 345 -21.48 7.58 -4.24
CA GLU A 345 -22.35 8.70 -4.65
C GLU A 345 -23.04 9.33 -3.43
N LYS A 346 -23.57 8.53 -2.49
CA LYS A 346 -24.11 9.06 -1.21
C LYS A 346 -23.07 9.91 -0.46
N LEU A 347 -21.81 9.50 -0.40
CA LEU A 347 -20.74 10.26 0.25
C LEU A 347 -20.49 11.62 -0.42
N TYR A 348 -20.64 11.72 -1.74
CA TYR A 348 -20.50 12.97 -2.48
C TYR A 348 -21.75 13.86 -2.39
N ASP A 349 -22.94 13.27 -2.49
CA ASP A 349 -24.21 13.98 -2.52
C ASP A 349 -24.68 14.45 -1.15
N ALA A 350 -24.21 13.83 -0.08
CA ALA A 350 -24.58 14.20 1.27
C ALA A 350 -24.31 15.71 1.50
N LYS A 351 -25.40 16.44 1.78
CA LYS A 351 -25.39 17.86 2.17
C LYS A 351 -25.02 17.96 3.65
N VAL A 352 -23.79 17.57 3.94
CA VAL A 352 -23.26 17.52 5.29
C VAL A 352 -22.61 18.85 5.64
N GLY A 353 -22.86 19.34 6.86
CA GLY A 353 -22.26 20.58 7.38
C GLY A 353 -20.73 20.48 7.48
N ARG A 354 -20.08 21.59 7.83
CA ARG A 354 -18.60 21.72 7.85
C ARG A 354 -17.88 20.70 8.76
N ASN A 355 -18.60 20.03 9.66
CA ASN A 355 -18.09 19.07 10.65
C ASN A 355 -18.61 17.64 10.46
N ASP A 356 -19.25 17.34 9.33
CA ASP A 356 -20.01 16.11 9.19
C ASP A 356 -19.25 15.18 8.21
N PHE A 357 -18.29 14.47 8.82
CA PHE A 357 -17.21 13.71 8.17
C PHE A 357 -17.55 12.25 7.93
N PHE A 358 -18.58 11.74 8.58
CA PHE A 358 -19.05 10.37 8.42
C PHE A 358 -20.42 10.36 7.76
N VAL A 359 -20.55 9.56 6.72
CA VAL A 359 -21.85 9.33 6.08
C VAL A 359 -22.17 7.85 6.21
N LYS A 360 -23.26 7.53 6.92
CA LYS A 360 -23.76 6.17 7.00
C LYS A 360 -24.41 5.81 5.67
N CYS A 361 -23.77 4.92 4.92
CA CYS A 361 -24.23 4.54 3.57
C CYS A 361 -25.03 3.24 3.52
N PHE A 362 -24.96 2.44 4.59
CA PHE A 362 -25.55 1.11 4.69
C PHE A 362 -26.49 1.03 5.89
N ASP A 363 -27.64 0.40 5.67
CA ASP A 363 -28.65 0.15 6.70
C ASP A 363 -28.49 -1.27 7.24
N THR A 364 -28.68 -1.40 8.56
CA THR A 364 -28.45 -2.61 9.34
C THR A 364 -29.41 -3.76 9.01
N GLU A 365 -30.56 -3.48 8.38
CA GLU A 365 -31.62 -4.47 8.11
C GLU A 365 -31.49 -5.19 6.76
N LYS A 366 -30.65 -4.72 5.83
CA LYS A 366 -30.59 -5.27 4.45
C LYS A 366 -29.42 -6.20 4.16
N VAL A 367 -28.50 -6.41 5.10
CA VAL A 367 -27.28 -7.20 4.86
C VAL A 367 -27.56 -8.72 4.79
N GLU A 368 -28.68 -9.20 5.33
CA GLU A 368 -29.10 -10.60 5.22
C GLU A 368 -29.78 -10.94 3.88
N ALA A 369 -30.34 -9.97 3.16
CA ALA A 369 -31.08 -10.21 1.92
C ALA A 369 -30.20 -10.54 0.70
N GLN A 370 -28.87 -10.37 0.78
CA GLN A 370 -27.93 -10.73 -0.30
C GLN A 370 -27.38 -12.16 -0.20
N LYS A 371 -27.94 -13.01 0.68
CA LYS A 371 -27.58 -14.45 0.77
C LYS A 371 -28.51 -15.39 0.00
N VAL A 372 -29.53 -14.88 -0.70
CA VAL A 372 -30.43 -15.70 -1.52
C VAL A 372 -30.74 -14.97 -2.84
N ALA A 373 -29.78 -14.96 -3.76
CA ALA A 373 -30.02 -14.72 -5.19
C ALA A 373 -28.91 -15.36 -6.01
#